data_AF-A0A7D8YHR5-F1
#
_entry.id   AF-A0A7D8YHR5-F1
#
_cell.length_a   1.000
_cell.length_b   1.000
_cell.length_c   1.000
_cell.angle_alpha   90.00
_cell.angle_beta   90.00
_cell.angle_gamma   90.00
#
_symmetry.space_group_name_H-M   'P 1'
#
loop_
_entity.id
_entity.type
_entity.pdbx_description
1 polymer ?
#
loop_
_entity_poly.entity_id
_entity_poly.type
_entity_poly.pdbx_seq_one_letter_code
_entity_poly.pdbx_strand_id
1 'polypeptide(L)'
;MTLLLSEDRPRRIRDEKDRVDRMIKELKLVERLQRSTRARTENGLDLDPLSEEQQRIAQRAEKVREGMKDEDADEDSTAEPQATEGEPSESPEGDDSGKPQNGEPTPSRDAPQPDDSKPSDGKPADGKPSETGKPGDDGGEEKPDSESGKAPSAPDDAPKPDDSDPDGSDPSDSEAGDSKPSDGKPSEGMPSDPSSPSDPADPSDAGQPSEPQPAPPGQPSGDPPGESGQPPATPQSPEQQAQQQLQQAIENMRQAREELDRSRRDEAVEQQQQAEENLRAAIDRLEKILRQLREEEMQRELARLEARLRKMAQMQAKLLDDTKLLDSIPASQRDRQFDVRAGNLAFEEKKIVMEADRALLLLREEGSSVAFPEVVAQIRDDMDRVAQRLTGSKVDAVTVGIQEDILAALEEMIAALQKAQRDLEQQRQQEQPPNGQPGQSPGDQPLVEQIAELKLIRTMETRILATTQRYRKILDDAGDAADLLPLVRDLAERQGNLYRITRDIVQQRNE
;
A
#
# COMPACT_ATOMS: atom_id res chain seq x y z
N MET A 1 -8.47 28.67 -9.98
CA MET A 1 -7.42 28.22 -9.04
C MET A 1 -7.60 26.78 -8.55
N THR A 2 -8.75 26.12 -8.75
CA THR A 2 -9.04 24.78 -8.19
C THR A 2 -8.24 23.59 -8.77
N LEU A 3 -7.55 23.72 -9.91
CA LEU A 3 -6.74 22.62 -10.46
C LEU A 3 -5.37 22.46 -9.77
N LEU A 4 -4.67 23.54 -9.42
CA LEU A 4 -3.32 23.45 -8.83
C LEU A 4 -3.33 22.70 -7.48
N LEU A 5 -4.35 22.91 -6.65
CA LEU A 5 -4.51 22.19 -5.38
C LEU A 5 -4.80 20.68 -5.53
N SER A 6 -5.09 20.21 -6.76
CA SER A 6 -5.42 18.80 -7.00
C SER A 6 -4.22 17.92 -7.36
N GLU A 7 -3.17 18.47 -7.97
CA GLU A 7 -1.99 17.70 -8.41
C GLU A 7 -1.03 17.36 -7.26
N ASP A 8 -0.82 18.26 -6.29
CA ASP A 8 0.03 18.00 -5.12
C ASP A 8 -0.68 17.23 -3.98
N ARG A 9 -2.00 17.03 -4.07
CA ARG A 9 -2.80 16.39 -3.02
C ARG A 9 -2.39 14.94 -2.65
N PRO A 10 -1.76 14.12 -3.52
CA PRO A 10 -1.18 12.84 -3.13
C PRO A 10 0.12 12.98 -2.33
N ARG A 11 0.97 13.97 -2.67
CA ARG A 11 2.20 14.26 -1.92
C ARG A 11 1.88 14.75 -0.51
N ARG A 12 0.96 15.73 -0.41
CA ARG A 12 0.47 16.24 0.89
C ARG A 12 0.03 15.12 1.82
N ILE A 13 -0.83 14.20 1.39
CA ILE A 13 -1.28 13.07 2.23
C ILE A 13 -0.10 12.19 2.69
N ARG A 14 0.88 11.92 1.82
CA ARG A 14 2.04 11.11 2.18
C ARG A 14 2.92 11.82 3.22
N ASP A 15 3.22 13.09 2.99
CA ASP A 15 4.04 13.91 3.89
C ASP A 15 3.34 14.08 5.27
N GLU A 16 2.02 14.23 5.26
CA GLU A 16 1.14 14.32 6.43
C GLU A 16 1.06 12.98 7.19
N LYS A 17 0.86 11.85 6.51
CA LYS A 17 0.95 10.50 7.11
C LYS A 17 2.29 10.28 7.80
N ASP A 18 3.38 10.59 7.11
CA ASP A 18 4.74 10.44 7.63
C ASP A 18 4.99 11.37 8.84
N ARG A 19 4.43 12.58 8.82
CA ARG A 19 4.49 13.51 9.96
C ARG A 19 3.69 12.98 11.15
N VAL A 20 2.44 12.57 10.97
CA VAL A 20 1.58 12.05 12.04
C VAL A 20 2.15 10.75 12.64
N ASP A 21 2.70 9.86 11.81
CA ASP A 21 3.38 8.65 12.27
C ASP A 21 4.64 8.95 13.11
N ARG A 22 5.47 9.92 12.69
CA ARG A 22 6.59 10.43 13.52
C ARG A 22 6.09 11.00 14.85
N MET A 23 5.01 11.79 14.86
CA MET A 23 4.44 12.34 16.09
C MET A 23 3.95 11.23 17.03
N ILE A 24 3.25 10.22 16.53
CA ILE A 24 2.79 9.06 17.33
C ILE A 24 3.98 8.29 17.93
N LYS A 25 5.03 8.04 17.13
CA LYS A 25 6.25 7.35 17.59
C LYS A 25 6.93 8.11 18.73
N GLU A 26 7.03 9.44 18.60
CA GLU A 26 7.59 10.31 19.63
C GLU A 26 6.71 10.38 20.90
N LEU A 27 5.39 10.57 20.77
CA LEU A 27 4.48 10.60 21.93
C LEU A 27 4.43 9.26 22.67
N LYS A 28 4.46 8.11 21.96
CA LYS A 28 4.57 6.78 22.60
C LYS A 28 5.88 6.58 23.37
N LEU A 29 6.94 7.31 23.02
CA LEU A 29 8.19 7.32 23.77
C LEU A 29 8.12 8.29 24.96
N VAL A 30 7.48 9.44 24.81
CA VAL A 30 7.16 10.35 25.93
C VAL A 30 6.29 9.65 26.99
N GLU A 31 5.21 8.97 26.59
CA GLU A 31 4.32 8.23 27.51
C GLU A 31 5.06 7.14 28.29
N ARG A 32 5.93 6.37 27.61
CA ARG A 32 6.74 5.34 28.25
C ARG A 32 7.75 5.91 29.25
N LEU A 33 8.37 7.05 28.92
CA LEU A 33 9.27 7.76 29.82
C LEU A 33 8.50 8.31 31.03
N GLN A 34 7.36 8.95 30.80
CA GLN A 34 6.48 9.49 31.84
C GLN A 34 6.07 8.40 32.83
N ARG A 35 5.59 7.25 32.33
CA ARG A 35 5.21 6.09 33.14
C ARG A 35 6.39 5.49 33.91
N SER A 36 7.59 5.49 33.32
CA SER A 36 8.83 5.05 33.99
C SER A 36 9.27 6.00 35.11
N THR A 37 9.17 7.32 34.90
CA THR A 37 9.46 8.32 35.92
C THR A 37 8.41 8.26 37.04
N ARG A 38 7.11 8.16 36.71
CA ARG A 38 6.05 7.98 37.71
C ARG A 38 6.24 6.75 38.58
N ALA A 39 6.50 5.59 37.99
CA ALA A 39 6.77 4.37 38.75
C ALA A 39 7.98 4.55 39.68
N ARG A 40 8.98 5.36 39.31
CA ARG A 40 10.13 5.66 40.18
C ARG A 40 9.79 6.68 41.28
N THR A 41 8.93 7.66 41.00
CA THR A 41 8.30 8.54 42.01
C THR A 41 7.58 7.70 43.07
N GLU A 42 6.68 6.81 42.64
CA GLU A 42 5.90 5.89 43.49
C GLU A 42 6.80 4.97 44.34
N ASN A 43 7.87 4.42 43.76
CA ASN A 43 8.81 3.52 44.45
C ASN A 43 9.76 4.23 45.43
N GLY A 44 9.63 5.54 45.62
CA GLY A 44 10.34 6.25 46.68
C GLY A 44 11.73 6.77 46.33
N LEU A 45 12.12 6.78 45.05
CA LEU A 45 13.43 7.25 44.59
C LEU A 45 13.64 8.76 44.81
N ASP A 46 14.90 9.16 44.75
CA ASP A 46 15.35 10.54 44.96
C ASP A 46 14.67 11.53 44.00
N LEU A 47 14.25 12.68 44.53
CA LEU A 47 13.33 13.60 43.83
C LEU A 47 14.06 14.55 42.87
N ASP A 48 15.27 14.99 43.21
CA ASP A 48 16.10 15.85 42.36
C ASP A 48 16.33 15.27 40.95
N PRO A 49 16.82 14.01 40.79
CA PRO A 49 16.98 13.43 39.46
C PRO A 49 15.64 13.15 38.75
N LEU A 50 14.56 12.88 39.49
CA LEU A 50 13.22 12.71 38.91
C LEU A 50 12.66 14.03 38.37
N SER A 51 12.93 15.16 39.03
CA SER A 51 12.56 16.50 38.54
C SER A 51 13.29 16.85 37.24
N GLU A 52 14.61 16.59 37.17
CA GLU A 52 15.37 16.77 35.93
C GLU A 52 14.83 15.92 34.77
N GLU A 53 14.50 14.64 35.04
CA GLU A 53 13.89 13.77 34.04
C GLU A 53 12.50 14.27 33.62
N GLN A 54 11.66 14.67 34.58
CA GLN A 54 10.33 15.23 34.32
C GLN A 54 10.40 16.48 33.43
N GLN A 55 11.40 17.35 33.65
CA GLN A 55 11.70 18.48 32.77
C GLN A 55 12.04 18.01 31.35
N ARG A 56 12.92 17.01 31.18
CA ARG A 56 13.33 16.51 29.86
C ARG A 56 12.17 15.86 29.10
N ILE A 57 11.27 15.17 29.80
CA ILE A 57 10.05 14.58 29.21
C ILE A 57 9.09 15.67 28.75
N ALA A 58 8.84 16.69 29.57
CA ALA A 58 8.03 17.86 29.21
C ALA A 58 8.59 18.59 27.97
N GLN A 59 9.90 18.81 27.91
CA GLN A 59 10.58 19.41 26.76
C GLN A 59 10.48 18.56 25.49
N ARG A 60 10.47 17.23 25.61
CA ARG A 60 10.28 16.34 24.45
C ARG A 60 8.85 16.43 23.92
N ALA A 61 7.85 16.43 24.80
CA ALA A 61 6.46 16.63 24.43
C ALA A 61 6.22 18.01 23.79
N GLU A 62 6.87 19.05 24.31
CA GLU A 62 6.83 20.41 23.78
C GLU A 62 7.35 20.51 22.34
N LYS A 63 8.47 19.84 22.01
CA LYS A 63 8.97 19.75 20.63
C LYS A 63 7.98 19.07 19.66
N VAL A 64 7.27 18.05 20.12
CA VAL A 64 6.22 17.41 19.31
C VAL A 64 5.05 18.37 19.09
N ARG A 65 4.65 19.12 20.11
CA ARG A 65 3.60 20.14 20.03
C ARG A 65 4.00 21.32 19.13
N GLU A 66 5.28 21.68 19.07
CA GLU A 66 5.79 22.70 18.14
C GLU A 66 5.61 22.23 16.69
N GLY A 67 6.06 21.01 16.35
CA GLY A 67 5.84 20.43 15.01
C GLY A 67 4.37 20.18 14.63
N MET A 68 3.43 20.27 15.58
CA MET A 68 1.99 20.28 15.31
C MET A 68 1.46 21.64 14.83
N LYS A 69 2.14 22.75 15.13
CA LYS A 69 1.65 24.11 14.87
C LYS A 69 2.08 24.70 13.54
N ASP A 70 3.11 24.14 12.91
CA ASP A 70 3.70 24.68 11.68
C ASP A 70 2.74 24.64 10.46
N GLU A 71 1.55 24.05 10.57
CA GLU A 71 0.51 24.05 9.53
C GLU A 71 -0.48 25.22 9.65
N ASP A 72 -0.72 25.78 10.84
CA ASP A 72 -1.67 26.90 11.04
C ASP A 72 -1.16 28.22 10.38
N ALA A 73 0.10 28.27 9.94
CA ALA A 73 0.73 29.46 9.35
C ALA A 73 0.70 29.51 7.81
N ASP A 74 0.58 28.35 7.14
CA ASP A 74 0.67 28.24 5.68
C ASP A 74 -0.71 28.29 4.98
N GLU A 75 -1.83 28.19 5.72
CA GLU A 75 -3.18 28.32 5.13
C GLU A 75 -3.72 29.76 5.08
N ASP A 76 -3.14 30.73 5.79
CA ASP A 76 -3.62 32.14 5.85
C ASP A 76 -2.65 33.16 5.20
N SER A 77 -1.51 32.71 4.64
CA SER A 77 -0.42 33.58 4.17
C SER A 77 -0.33 33.75 2.64
N THR A 78 -1.45 33.65 1.91
CA THR A 78 -1.54 34.14 0.51
C THR A 78 -2.14 35.54 0.40
N ALA A 79 -1.53 36.51 1.08
CA ALA A 79 -1.75 37.94 0.83
C ALA A 79 -0.56 38.51 0.04
N GLU A 80 -0.72 38.66 -1.28
CA GLU A 80 0.31 39.25 -2.14
C GLU A 80 0.65 40.70 -1.70
N PRO A 81 1.93 41.04 -1.51
CA PRO A 81 2.32 42.44 -1.33
C PRO A 81 2.20 43.17 -2.66
N GLN A 82 1.26 44.13 -2.75
CA GLN A 82 1.16 45.01 -3.92
C GLN A 82 2.44 45.82 -4.11
N ALA A 83 3.12 45.61 -5.23
CA ALA A 83 4.22 46.45 -5.66
C ALA A 83 3.69 47.82 -6.13
N THR A 84 4.11 48.89 -5.46
CA THR A 84 3.90 50.27 -5.93
C THR A 84 5.12 50.73 -6.70
N GLU A 85 4.94 51.11 -7.97
CA GLU A 85 5.99 51.71 -8.79
C GLU A 85 6.42 53.09 -8.26
N GLY A 86 7.71 53.41 -8.41
CA GLY A 86 8.30 54.72 -8.08
C GLY A 86 9.66 54.87 -8.78
N GLU A 87 9.77 55.84 -9.67
CA GLU A 87 10.87 56.02 -10.64
C GLU A 87 12.19 56.58 -10.05
N PRO A 88 13.32 56.55 -10.81
CA PRO A 88 14.67 56.58 -10.25
C PRO A 88 15.24 57.98 -9.99
N SER A 89 16.35 58.02 -9.24
CA SER A 89 17.16 59.23 -8.99
C SER A 89 18.64 59.00 -9.31
N GLU A 90 19.32 60.07 -9.72
CA GLU A 90 20.62 60.08 -10.39
C GLU A 90 21.83 59.98 -9.43
N SER A 91 22.96 59.57 -9.99
CA SER A 91 24.32 59.93 -9.53
C SER A 91 24.85 61.03 -10.48
N PRO A 92 25.76 61.96 -10.09
CA PRO A 92 27.02 61.65 -9.38
C PRO A 92 27.56 62.76 -8.44
N GLU A 93 28.73 62.53 -7.82
CA GLU A 93 29.87 63.47 -7.84
C GLU A 93 31.16 62.87 -7.22
N GLY A 94 32.33 63.24 -7.76
CA GLY A 94 33.62 63.22 -7.04
C GLY A 94 33.78 64.54 -6.27
N ASP A 95 34.91 64.95 -5.70
CA ASP A 95 36.31 64.52 -5.69
C ASP A 95 36.96 65.30 -4.51
N ASP A 96 37.86 64.71 -3.71
CA ASP A 96 38.96 65.53 -3.13
C ASP A 96 40.18 64.71 -2.66
N SER A 97 41.26 64.88 -3.42
CA SER A 97 42.65 65.13 -3.00
C SER A 97 43.13 64.81 -1.56
N GLY A 98 44.11 63.91 -1.44
CA GLY A 98 44.94 63.77 -0.23
C GLY A 98 46.29 63.08 -0.48
N LYS A 99 47.35 63.87 -0.71
CA LYS A 99 48.76 63.42 -0.92
C LYS A 99 49.70 64.33 -0.07
N PRO A 100 51.02 64.10 0.06
CA PRO A 100 51.87 62.94 -0.30
C PRO A 100 52.91 62.52 0.78
N GLN A 101 53.76 61.50 0.53
CA GLN A 101 55.25 61.67 0.46
C GLN A 101 56.09 60.42 0.12
N ASN A 102 57.20 60.69 -0.59
CA ASN A 102 58.53 60.02 -0.68
C ASN A 102 58.70 58.60 -1.26
N GLY A 103 59.77 58.40 -2.08
CA GLY A 103 60.21 57.04 -2.46
C GLY A 103 61.45 56.84 -3.35
N GLU A 104 61.60 57.55 -4.48
CA GLU A 104 62.81 57.59 -5.35
C GLU A 104 63.31 56.23 -6.00
N PRO A 105 64.36 56.15 -6.86
CA PRO A 105 64.12 55.90 -8.30
C PRO A 105 64.93 54.77 -9.03
N THR A 106 64.39 54.31 -10.18
CA THR A 106 64.97 53.96 -11.54
C THR A 106 66.37 53.25 -11.66
N PRO A 107 66.93 52.83 -12.85
CA PRO A 107 66.48 52.99 -14.27
C PRO A 107 66.72 51.83 -15.29
N SER A 108 66.10 51.94 -16.49
CA SER A 108 66.66 51.69 -17.87
C SER A 108 67.27 50.31 -18.29
N ARG A 109 67.26 49.83 -19.56
CA ARG A 109 66.80 50.37 -20.88
C ARG A 109 66.77 49.29 -22.00
N ASP A 110 66.08 49.61 -23.10
CA ASP A 110 66.31 49.26 -24.54
C ASP A 110 66.33 47.80 -25.08
N ALA A 111 65.25 47.43 -25.80
CA ALA A 111 65.10 47.07 -27.26
C ALA A 111 66.26 46.39 -28.07
N PRO A 112 66.06 45.79 -29.30
CA PRO A 112 64.91 45.92 -30.23
C PRO A 112 64.47 44.69 -31.14
N GLN A 113 63.15 44.57 -31.37
CA GLN A 113 62.45 44.32 -32.68
C GLN A 113 62.60 42.98 -33.49
N PRO A 114 61.88 42.72 -34.63
CA PRO A 114 61.09 41.48 -34.83
C PRO A 114 61.35 40.72 -36.17
N ASP A 115 60.59 39.64 -36.49
CA ASP A 115 59.54 39.64 -37.56
C ASP A 115 58.76 38.28 -37.71
N ASP A 116 57.66 38.35 -38.47
CA ASP A 116 57.03 37.35 -39.36
C ASP A 116 55.99 36.26 -38.94
N SER A 117 54.75 36.49 -39.43
CA SER A 117 53.86 35.58 -40.20
C SER A 117 52.99 34.42 -39.61
N LYS A 118 51.70 34.75 -39.33
CA LYS A 118 50.38 34.17 -39.78
C LYS A 118 50.27 32.76 -40.47
N PRO A 119 49.04 32.13 -40.60
CA PRO A 119 47.87 32.00 -39.69
C PRO A 119 47.04 30.65 -39.76
N SER A 120 46.13 30.46 -38.79
CA SER A 120 44.75 29.88 -38.78
C SER A 120 44.30 28.47 -39.29
N ASP A 121 43.25 27.97 -38.60
CA ASP A 121 42.11 27.08 -38.98
C ASP A 121 42.15 25.52 -38.87
N GLY A 122 41.20 24.93 -38.10
CA GLY A 122 40.10 24.24 -38.80
C GLY A 122 39.57 22.79 -38.55
N LYS A 123 39.53 22.20 -37.34
CA LYS A 123 38.56 21.11 -36.92
C LYS A 123 38.57 19.71 -37.69
N PRO A 124 37.77 18.65 -37.32
CA PRO A 124 38.28 17.26 -37.27
C PRO A 124 37.45 16.14 -37.97
N ALA A 125 37.94 14.88 -37.98
CA ALA A 125 37.18 13.63 -38.19
C ALA A 125 37.92 12.34 -37.72
N ASP A 126 37.18 11.24 -37.56
CA ASP A 126 37.55 9.90 -37.04
C ASP A 126 38.58 9.03 -37.81
N GLY A 127 39.08 7.96 -37.17
CA GLY A 127 39.81 6.87 -37.85
C GLY A 127 40.21 5.65 -36.99
N LYS A 128 39.65 4.47 -37.31
CA LYS A 128 39.94 3.12 -36.74
C LYS A 128 41.24 2.51 -37.33
N PRO A 129 41.90 1.54 -36.68
CA PRO A 129 41.87 0.13 -37.16
C PRO A 129 41.91 -0.88 -35.96
N SER A 130 42.00 -2.22 -36.03
CA SER A 130 42.03 -3.23 -37.12
C SER A 130 41.49 -4.58 -36.61
N GLU A 131 41.60 -5.66 -37.40
CA GLU A 131 41.52 -7.09 -36.97
C GLU A 131 42.76 -7.89 -37.39
N THR A 132 43.03 -9.03 -36.73
CA THR A 132 43.14 -10.42 -37.29
C THR A 132 44.25 -11.29 -36.61
N GLY A 133 43.95 -12.58 -36.36
CA GLY A 133 45.00 -13.62 -36.13
C GLY A 133 44.78 -14.66 -35.00
N LYS A 134 44.05 -15.75 -35.29
CA LYS A 134 44.19 -17.12 -34.67
C LYS A 134 44.81 -18.05 -35.74
N PRO A 135 45.22 -19.34 -35.53
CA PRO A 135 44.78 -20.32 -34.51
C PRO A 135 45.89 -21.22 -33.90
N GLY A 136 45.51 -22.20 -33.06
CA GLY A 136 46.35 -23.30 -32.55
C GLY A 136 45.66 -24.08 -31.41
N ASP A 137 45.78 -25.41 -31.39
CA ASP A 137 45.11 -26.37 -30.47
C ASP A 137 46.14 -27.40 -29.94
N ASP A 138 45.70 -28.37 -29.11
CA ASP A 138 46.51 -29.40 -28.39
C ASP A 138 47.24 -28.83 -27.14
N GLY A 139 47.29 -29.47 -25.96
CA GLY A 139 46.78 -30.74 -25.45
C GLY A 139 47.52 -31.10 -24.14
N GLY A 140 46.94 -31.92 -23.24
CA GLY A 140 47.68 -32.50 -22.10
C GLY A 140 47.05 -32.35 -20.70
N GLU A 141 47.17 -33.42 -19.90
CA GLU A 141 46.65 -33.59 -18.55
C GLU A 141 47.65 -33.15 -17.46
N GLU A 142 47.21 -32.93 -16.21
CA GLU A 142 47.77 -33.55 -14.98
C GLU A 142 47.30 -32.90 -13.65
N LYS A 143 46.72 -33.74 -12.79
CA LYS A 143 46.85 -33.77 -11.32
C LYS A 143 47.53 -35.13 -11.00
N PRO A 144 48.07 -35.42 -9.80
CA PRO A 144 47.95 -34.72 -8.49
C PRO A 144 49.36 -34.36 -7.91
N ASP A 145 49.57 -33.92 -6.66
CA ASP A 145 49.54 -34.74 -5.44
C ASP A 145 49.73 -33.92 -4.14
N SER A 146 49.61 -34.58 -2.99
CA SER A 146 49.70 -34.00 -1.63
C SER A 146 50.68 -34.76 -0.72
N GLU A 147 51.42 -34.06 0.13
CA GLU A 147 52.03 -34.58 1.39
C GLU A 147 52.72 -33.40 2.12
N SER A 148 53.02 -33.37 3.44
CA SER A 148 52.93 -34.30 4.59
C SER A 148 52.92 -33.41 5.87
N GLY A 149 52.61 -33.79 7.12
CA GLY A 149 52.27 -35.07 7.76
C GLY A 149 53.02 -35.25 9.11
N LYS A 150 52.33 -35.62 10.23
CA LYS A 150 52.84 -36.55 11.29
C LYS A 150 51.85 -36.86 12.44
N ALA A 151 51.96 -38.08 12.98
CA ALA A 151 51.18 -38.70 14.08
C ALA A 151 52.03 -38.78 15.41
N PRO A 152 51.90 -39.70 16.43
CA PRO A 152 51.38 -41.11 16.41
C PRO A 152 50.70 -41.76 17.68
N SER A 153 50.10 -42.96 17.47
CA SER A 153 49.99 -44.21 18.30
C SER A 153 49.32 -44.33 19.72
N ALA A 154 48.27 -45.21 19.80
CA ALA A 154 48.05 -46.49 20.57
C ALA A 154 48.63 -46.72 22.01
N PRO A 155 48.15 -47.69 22.87
CA PRO A 155 47.43 -48.96 22.53
C PRO A 155 46.41 -49.61 23.54
N ASP A 156 45.83 -50.74 23.09
CA ASP A 156 45.44 -52.04 23.76
C ASP A 156 44.28 -52.31 24.78
N ASP A 157 43.69 -53.50 24.53
CA ASP A 157 43.09 -54.55 25.41
C ASP A 157 41.56 -54.74 25.66
N ALA A 158 41.18 -56.01 25.93
CA ALA A 158 39.87 -56.68 25.73
C ALA A 158 39.06 -56.94 27.06
N PRO A 159 38.02 -57.83 27.21
CA PRO A 159 37.33 -58.78 26.29
C PRO A 159 35.76 -58.84 26.39
N LYS A 160 35.16 -60.05 26.34
CA LYS A 160 33.77 -60.43 25.93
C LYS A 160 32.80 -60.81 27.11
N PRO A 161 31.51 -61.18 26.88
CA PRO A 161 30.42 -61.17 27.87
C PRO A 161 29.97 -62.55 28.41
N ASP A 162 29.08 -62.53 29.43
CA ASP A 162 27.86 -63.35 29.70
C ASP A 162 27.23 -62.80 31.03
N ASP A 163 26.04 -63.12 31.56
CA ASP A 163 25.19 -64.33 31.48
C ASP A 163 23.74 -64.06 32.02
N SER A 164 22.82 -65.01 31.78
CA SER A 164 21.65 -65.41 32.62
C SER A 164 20.36 -64.55 32.75
N ASP A 165 19.25 -65.04 32.15
CA ASP A 165 17.87 -64.93 32.69
C ASP A 165 17.73 -65.75 34.01
N PRO A 166 16.67 -65.54 34.84
CA PRO A 166 15.48 -66.39 34.66
C PRO A 166 14.10 -65.83 35.15
N ASP A 167 13.08 -66.61 34.77
CA ASP A 167 11.86 -66.96 35.52
C ASP A 167 10.54 -66.18 35.32
N GLY A 168 9.42 -66.86 35.57
CA GLY A 168 8.05 -66.37 35.30
C GLY A 168 6.95 -66.99 36.17
N SER A 169 5.73 -67.06 35.61
CA SER A 169 4.45 -67.53 36.18
C SER A 169 3.63 -66.57 37.08
N ASP A 170 2.46 -66.16 36.55
CA ASP A 170 1.06 -66.12 37.07
C ASP A 170 0.76 -65.94 38.60
N PRO A 171 -0.46 -65.45 39.03
CA PRO A 171 -1.77 -65.69 38.38
C PRO A 171 -2.82 -64.52 38.43
N SER A 172 -4.09 -64.88 38.24
CA SER A 172 -5.31 -64.08 38.00
C SER A 172 -6.05 -63.50 39.23
N ASP A 173 -7.07 -62.68 38.88
CA ASP A 173 -8.40 -62.50 39.52
C ASP A 173 -8.74 -61.34 40.51
N SER A 174 -9.45 -60.35 39.94
CA SER A 174 -10.82 -59.90 40.32
C SER A 174 -11.14 -58.92 41.49
N GLU A 175 -12.20 -58.14 41.25
CA GLU A 175 -13.04 -57.29 42.17
C GLU A 175 -12.46 -55.96 42.75
N ALA A 176 -13.21 -54.85 42.91
CA ALA A 176 -14.54 -54.43 42.44
C ALA A 176 -14.79 -52.90 42.67
N GLY A 177 -15.80 -52.31 41.98
CA GLY A 177 -16.37 -50.96 42.24
C GLY A 177 -15.65 -49.77 41.58
N ASP A 178 -16.32 -48.72 41.06
CA ASP A 178 -17.72 -48.28 41.20
C ASP A 178 -18.20 -47.47 39.95
N SER A 179 -19.52 -47.23 39.85
CA SER A 179 -20.23 -46.24 39.01
C SER A 179 -20.44 -46.47 37.48
N LYS A 180 -21.72 -46.67 37.16
CA LYS A 180 -22.38 -47.00 35.86
C LYS A 180 -22.15 -46.08 34.63
N PRO A 181 -22.23 -46.64 33.42
CA PRO A 181 -22.69 -45.98 32.18
C PRO A 181 -24.11 -46.42 31.73
N SER A 182 -24.84 -45.55 31.01
CA SER A 182 -25.96 -45.89 30.11
C SER A 182 -26.40 -44.62 29.34
N ASP A 183 -26.24 -44.51 28.02
CA ASP A 183 -27.10 -45.05 26.94
C ASP A 183 -28.36 -44.21 26.63
N GLY A 184 -28.59 -43.94 25.35
CA GLY A 184 -29.64 -43.02 24.87
C GLY A 184 -29.73 -42.95 23.34
N LYS A 185 -30.25 -44.02 22.72
CA LYS A 185 -30.53 -44.10 21.28
C LYS A 185 -31.90 -43.46 20.90
N PRO A 186 -32.17 -43.20 19.59
CA PRO A 186 -33.24 -42.29 19.15
C PRO A 186 -34.62 -42.94 19.05
N SER A 187 -35.65 -42.11 18.88
CA SER A 187 -37.03 -42.52 18.59
C SER A 187 -37.66 -41.68 17.47
N GLU A 188 -38.12 -42.34 16.40
CA GLU A 188 -39.05 -41.77 15.41
C GLU A 188 -40.50 -41.73 15.94
N GLY A 189 -41.37 -40.91 15.34
CA GLY A 189 -42.80 -40.88 15.64
C GLY A 189 -43.62 -39.92 14.77
N MET A 190 -44.05 -40.39 13.59
CA MET A 190 -45.20 -39.84 12.82
C MET A 190 -46.48 -40.65 13.17
N PRO A 191 -47.68 -40.39 12.60
CA PRO A 191 -48.29 -39.16 12.07
C PRO A 191 -49.65 -38.84 12.77
N SER A 192 -50.39 -37.79 12.37
CA SER A 192 -51.88 -37.81 12.26
C SER A 192 -52.52 -36.49 11.82
N ASP A 193 -53.41 -36.58 10.82
CA ASP A 193 -54.63 -35.80 10.54
C ASP A 193 -55.70 -36.90 10.19
N PRO A 194 -57.04 -36.78 10.37
CA PRO A 194 -57.88 -35.65 9.93
C PRO A 194 -59.07 -35.24 10.86
N SER A 195 -59.73 -34.10 10.54
CA SER A 195 -61.19 -33.98 10.26
C SER A 195 -61.89 -32.69 10.76
N SER A 196 -62.51 -31.96 9.82
CA SER A 196 -63.46 -30.84 9.99
C SER A 196 -64.89 -31.34 10.38
N PRO A 197 -65.95 -30.52 10.62
CA PRO A 197 -66.43 -29.32 9.87
C PRO A 197 -66.69 -28.07 10.77
N SER A 198 -67.03 -26.85 10.33
CA SER A 198 -67.95 -26.43 9.23
C SER A 198 -67.76 -24.96 8.83
N ASP A 199 -68.00 -24.64 7.56
CA ASP A 199 -68.35 -23.31 7.01
C ASP A 199 -69.86 -22.99 7.20
N PRO A 200 -70.45 -21.81 6.84
CA PRO A 200 -69.86 -20.63 6.16
C PRO A 200 -70.17 -19.24 6.79
N ALA A 201 -69.48 -18.17 6.35
CA ALA A 201 -70.07 -16.94 5.75
C ALA A 201 -69.11 -15.73 5.63
N ASP A 202 -68.84 -15.31 4.38
CA ASP A 202 -68.62 -13.96 3.76
C ASP A 202 -68.07 -12.71 4.53
N PRO A 203 -67.52 -11.70 3.81
CA PRO A 203 -66.32 -11.00 4.29
C PRO A 203 -66.44 -9.47 4.39
N SER A 204 -65.78 -8.89 5.40
CA SER A 204 -65.33 -7.50 5.40
C SER A 204 -64.28 -7.26 6.48
N ASP A 205 -63.05 -6.91 6.11
CA ASP A 205 -62.61 -5.49 6.03
C ASP A 205 -61.13 -5.42 5.57
N ALA A 206 -60.77 -4.36 4.85
CA ALA A 206 -59.41 -4.13 4.36
C ALA A 206 -59.01 -2.66 4.57
N GLY A 207 -58.15 -2.41 5.57
CA GLY A 207 -57.68 -1.07 5.95
C GLY A 207 -56.22 -0.82 5.56
N GLN A 208 -56.00 0.17 4.70
CA GLN A 208 -54.68 0.66 4.24
C GLN A 208 -54.14 1.82 5.11
N PRO A 209 -52.88 2.29 4.94
CA PRO A 209 -52.19 3.17 5.90
C PRO A 209 -52.67 4.64 5.84
N SER A 210 -52.23 5.46 6.81
CA SER A 210 -52.58 6.89 6.89
C SER A 210 -51.36 7.80 6.97
N GLU A 211 -51.36 8.84 6.14
CA GLU A 211 -50.45 9.99 6.16
C GLU A 211 -50.78 10.96 7.33
N PRO A 212 -49.82 11.79 7.78
CA PRO A 212 -50.08 12.82 8.78
C PRO A 212 -50.71 14.09 8.18
N GLN A 213 -51.78 14.59 8.80
CA GLN A 213 -52.39 15.90 8.50
C GLN A 213 -51.96 17.01 9.50
N PRO A 214 -52.06 18.30 9.11
CA PRO A 214 -51.37 19.40 9.81
C PRO A 214 -52.12 20.00 11.01
N ALA A 215 -51.36 20.65 11.89
CA ALA A 215 -51.86 21.40 13.05
C ALA A 215 -52.08 22.91 12.75
N PRO A 216 -52.97 23.61 13.49
CA PRO A 216 -53.47 24.95 13.13
C PRO A 216 -52.56 26.13 13.58
N PRO A 217 -52.75 27.35 13.01
CA PRO A 217 -51.90 28.51 13.27
C PRO A 217 -52.21 29.22 14.60
N GLY A 218 -51.16 29.48 15.39
CA GLY A 218 -51.18 30.28 16.63
C GLY A 218 -50.50 31.65 16.47
N GLN A 219 -50.94 32.65 17.24
CA GLN A 219 -50.52 34.06 17.14
C GLN A 219 -49.13 34.36 17.72
N PRO A 220 -48.48 35.47 17.30
CA PRO A 220 -47.16 35.87 17.81
C PRO A 220 -47.25 36.40 19.26
N SER A 221 -46.20 36.18 20.05
CA SER A 221 -46.07 36.74 21.41
C SER A 221 -44.61 37.08 21.71
N GLY A 222 -44.40 38.30 22.21
CA GLY A 222 -43.15 39.07 22.16
C GLY A 222 -41.88 38.45 22.75
N ASP A 223 -40.76 38.83 22.14
CA ASP A 223 -39.40 38.68 22.66
C ASP A 223 -39.18 39.39 24.01
N PRO A 224 -38.54 38.72 24.98
CA PRO A 224 -37.72 39.35 26.00
C PRO A 224 -36.30 39.62 25.46
N PRO A 225 -35.69 40.79 25.71
CA PRO A 225 -34.39 41.12 25.12
C PRO A 225 -33.21 40.53 25.91
N GLY A 226 -32.43 39.69 25.22
CA GLY A 226 -30.97 39.66 25.29
C GLY A 226 -30.27 39.19 26.57
N GLU A 227 -29.82 37.94 26.58
CA GLU A 227 -28.56 37.55 27.22
C GLU A 227 -27.60 36.91 26.21
N SER A 228 -26.49 37.59 25.97
CA SER A 228 -25.15 37.04 25.75
C SER A 228 -25.03 35.70 25.02
N GLY A 229 -25.39 35.67 23.73
CA GLY A 229 -25.01 34.58 22.85
C GLY A 229 -23.48 34.52 22.68
N GLN A 230 -22.81 33.59 23.36
CA GLN A 230 -21.50 33.12 22.91
C GLN A 230 -21.67 32.57 21.48
N PRO A 231 -20.74 32.84 20.54
CA PRO A 231 -20.74 32.17 19.26
C PRO A 231 -20.72 30.66 19.51
N PRO A 232 -21.52 29.84 18.80
CA PRO A 232 -21.38 28.40 18.90
C PRO A 232 -19.94 28.03 18.54
N ALA A 233 -19.26 27.33 19.45
CA ALA A 233 -17.88 26.93 19.24
C ALA A 233 -17.81 26.15 17.91
N THR A 234 -16.94 26.60 17.01
CA THR A 234 -16.62 25.85 15.80
C THR A 234 -16.18 24.44 16.21
N PRO A 235 -16.67 23.37 15.54
CA PRO A 235 -16.21 22.02 15.84
C PRO A 235 -14.69 21.96 15.68
N GLN A 236 -13.96 21.79 16.78
CA GLN A 236 -12.49 21.73 16.75
C GLN A 236 -12.07 20.54 15.89
N SER A 237 -11.10 20.74 15.00
CA SER A 237 -10.60 19.64 14.15
C SER A 237 -10.02 18.52 15.02
N PRO A 238 -9.99 17.26 14.54
CA PRO A 238 -9.35 16.16 15.26
C PRO A 238 -7.90 16.46 15.67
N GLU A 239 -7.19 17.27 14.87
CA GLU A 239 -5.82 17.72 15.12
C GLU A 239 -5.74 18.76 16.23
N GLN A 240 -6.60 19.79 16.19
CA GLN A 240 -6.72 20.76 17.29
C GLN A 240 -7.09 20.06 18.61
N GLN A 241 -7.92 19.03 18.54
CA GLN A 241 -8.24 18.18 19.68
C GLN A 241 -7.03 17.36 20.16
N ALA A 242 -6.16 16.86 19.28
CA ALA A 242 -4.92 16.17 19.66
C ALA A 242 -3.89 17.13 20.26
N GLN A 243 -3.70 18.31 19.64
CA GLN A 243 -2.87 19.40 20.13
C GLN A 243 -3.28 19.84 21.54
N GLN A 244 -4.60 19.99 21.81
CA GLN A 244 -5.11 20.39 23.11
C GLN A 244 -4.79 19.38 24.22
N GLN A 245 -4.92 18.08 23.95
CA GLN A 245 -4.56 17.03 24.91
C GLN A 245 -3.05 17.02 25.16
N LEU A 246 -2.23 17.16 24.11
CA LEU A 246 -0.78 17.28 24.27
C LEU A 246 -0.39 18.53 25.08
N GLN A 247 -1.08 19.65 24.89
CA GLN A 247 -0.89 20.86 25.67
C GLN A 247 -1.23 20.65 27.16
N GLN A 248 -2.35 20.00 27.46
CA GLN A 248 -2.73 19.63 28.83
C GLN A 248 -1.73 18.65 29.46
N ALA A 249 -1.23 17.67 28.70
CA ALA A 249 -0.16 16.78 29.16
C ALA A 249 1.12 17.56 29.52
N ILE A 250 1.55 18.51 28.68
CA ILE A 250 2.74 19.34 28.94
C ILE A 250 2.56 20.20 30.19
N GLU A 251 1.37 20.73 30.41
CA GLU A 251 1.06 21.50 31.61
C GLU A 251 1.13 20.64 32.88
N ASN A 252 0.49 19.47 32.87
CA ASN A 252 0.55 18.51 33.98
C ASN A 252 1.97 18.00 34.24
N MET A 253 2.78 17.78 33.19
CA MET A 253 4.21 17.44 33.33
C MET A 253 5.04 18.57 33.95
N ARG A 254 4.68 19.84 33.75
CA ARG A 254 5.32 20.98 34.43
C ARG A 254 4.87 21.09 35.88
N GLN A 255 3.59 20.91 36.16
CA GLN A 255 3.06 20.88 37.54
C GLN A 255 3.67 19.73 38.34
N ALA A 256 3.75 18.52 37.77
CA ALA A 256 4.44 17.38 38.37
C ALA A 256 5.88 17.71 38.78
N ARG A 257 6.62 18.40 37.92
CA ARG A 257 7.98 18.86 38.22
C ARG A 257 8.01 19.84 39.40
N GLU A 258 7.13 20.84 39.42
CA GLU A 258 7.05 21.79 40.53
C GLU A 258 6.74 21.10 41.87
N GLU A 259 5.90 20.06 41.88
CA GLU A 259 5.60 19.30 43.09
C GLU A 259 6.79 18.40 43.50
N LEU A 260 7.54 17.80 42.54
CA LEU A 260 8.82 17.13 42.82
C LEU A 260 9.84 18.10 43.46
N ASP A 261 10.02 19.29 42.89
CA ASP A 261 10.89 20.35 43.42
C ASP A 261 10.45 20.82 44.83
N ARG A 262 9.15 20.72 45.15
CA ARG A 262 8.57 21.00 46.48
C ARG A 262 8.61 19.80 47.43
N SER A 263 9.22 18.68 47.04
CA SER A 263 9.24 17.41 47.78
C SER A 263 7.85 16.79 48.06
N ARG A 264 6.86 17.11 47.22
CA ARG A 264 5.46 16.66 47.30
C ARG A 264 5.22 15.49 46.36
N ARG A 265 5.49 14.29 46.87
CA ARG A 265 5.52 13.06 46.08
C ARG A 265 4.14 12.65 45.56
N ASP A 266 3.11 12.71 46.40
CA ASP A 266 1.79 12.19 46.05
C ASP A 266 1.11 13.10 45.02
N GLU A 267 1.20 14.42 45.22
CA GLU A 267 0.73 15.44 44.28
C GLU A 267 1.48 15.36 42.94
N ALA A 268 2.80 15.08 42.95
CA ALA A 268 3.55 14.82 41.73
C ALA A 268 3.06 13.56 40.99
N VAL A 269 2.75 12.48 41.71
CA VAL A 269 2.21 11.25 41.08
C VAL A 269 0.85 11.51 40.44
N GLU A 270 -0.07 12.25 41.10
CA GLU A 270 -1.36 12.61 40.51
C GLU A 270 -1.20 13.38 39.19
N GLN A 271 -0.33 14.39 39.18
CA GLN A 271 -0.01 15.16 37.97
C GLN A 271 0.64 14.30 36.88
N GLN A 272 1.49 13.35 37.28
CA GLN A 272 2.11 12.39 36.35
C GLN A 272 1.08 11.44 35.72
N GLN A 273 0.06 10.99 36.46
CA GLN A 273 -1.04 10.16 35.95
C GLN A 273 -1.90 10.94 34.95
N GLN A 274 -2.32 12.16 35.30
CA GLN A 274 -3.12 13.01 34.41
C GLN A 274 -2.34 13.36 33.12
N ALA A 275 -1.01 13.51 33.20
CA ALA A 275 -0.17 13.65 32.01
C ALA A 275 -0.18 12.39 31.13
N GLU A 276 -0.09 11.18 31.69
CA GLU A 276 -0.21 9.92 30.93
C GLU A 276 -1.56 9.77 30.24
N GLU A 277 -2.66 10.10 30.93
CA GLU A 277 -4.01 10.04 30.36
C GLU A 277 -4.16 10.97 29.16
N ASN A 278 -3.72 12.23 29.30
CA ASN A 278 -3.71 13.21 28.22
C ASN A 278 -2.78 12.81 27.06
N LEU A 279 -1.62 12.19 27.33
CA LEU A 279 -0.74 11.64 26.29
C LEU A 279 -1.40 10.51 25.51
N ARG A 280 -2.08 9.56 26.20
CA ARG A 280 -2.82 8.48 25.54
C ARG A 280 -3.96 9.03 24.69
N ALA A 281 -4.75 9.97 25.22
CA ALA A 281 -5.82 10.62 24.48
C ALA A 281 -5.32 11.40 23.24
N ALA A 282 -4.12 12.00 23.31
CA ALA A 282 -3.47 12.62 22.14
C ALA A 282 -3.05 11.57 21.11
N ILE A 283 -2.38 10.48 21.56
CA ILE A 283 -1.95 9.36 20.69
C ILE A 283 -3.16 8.74 19.98
N ASP A 284 -4.23 8.42 20.70
CA ASP A 284 -5.45 7.80 20.14
C ASP A 284 -6.13 8.68 19.07
N ARG A 285 -6.03 10.02 19.21
CA ARG A 285 -6.54 10.98 18.21
C ARG A 285 -5.65 11.04 16.97
N LEU A 286 -4.34 11.10 17.15
CA LEU A 286 -3.39 11.02 16.02
C LEU A 286 -3.50 9.69 15.28
N GLU A 287 -3.70 8.57 15.98
CA GLU A 287 -3.91 7.27 15.35
C GLU A 287 -5.20 7.20 14.53
N LYS A 288 -6.26 7.92 14.93
CA LYS A 288 -7.48 8.06 14.11
C LYS A 288 -7.21 8.90 12.86
N ILE A 289 -6.52 10.03 12.99
CA ILE A 289 -6.12 10.88 11.85
C ILE A 289 -5.28 10.06 10.86
N LEU A 290 -4.28 9.32 11.36
CA LEU A 290 -3.40 8.49 10.54
C LEU A 290 -4.15 7.35 9.82
N ARG A 291 -5.20 6.77 10.43
CA ARG A 291 -6.09 5.82 9.73
C ARG A 291 -6.88 6.51 8.62
N GLN A 292 -7.53 7.64 8.92
CA GLN A 292 -8.30 8.41 7.93
C GLN A 292 -7.46 8.83 6.71
N LEU A 293 -6.19 9.22 6.93
CA LEU A 293 -5.26 9.55 5.86
C LEU A 293 -4.83 8.33 5.04
N ARG A 294 -4.63 7.16 5.67
CA ARG A 294 -4.36 5.89 4.97
C ARG A 294 -5.54 5.46 4.12
N GLU A 295 -6.76 5.55 4.65
CA GLU A 295 -8.01 5.24 3.94
C GLU A 295 -8.21 6.19 2.76
N GLU A 296 -7.92 7.49 2.90
CA GLU A 296 -8.03 8.44 1.78
C GLU A 296 -6.98 8.18 0.69
N GLU A 297 -5.74 7.80 1.03
CA GLU A 297 -4.74 7.37 0.04
C GLU A 297 -5.22 6.11 -0.70
N MET A 298 -5.59 5.05 0.04
CA MET A 298 -6.08 3.78 -0.51
C MET A 298 -7.30 3.98 -1.42
N GLN A 299 -8.28 4.81 -1.01
CA GLN A 299 -9.48 5.09 -1.80
C GLN A 299 -9.12 5.77 -3.14
N ARG A 300 -8.12 6.66 -3.15
CA ARG A 300 -7.64 7.32 -4.38
C ARG A 300 -6.86 6.38 -5.27
N GLU A 301 -6.03 5.51 -4.70
CA GLU A 301 -5.26 4.51 -5.45
C GLU A 301 -6.18 3.48 -6.11
N LEU A 302 -7.17 2.95 -5.37
CA LEU A 302 -8.25 2.13 -5.89
C LEU A 302 -9.00 2.82 -7.05
N ALA A 303 -9.37 4.10 -6.91
CA ALA A 303 -10.06 4.85 -7.95
C ALA A 303 -9.18 5.10 -9.20
N ARG A 304 -7.89 5.40 -8.99
CA ARG A 304 -6.91 5.59 -10.08
C ARG A 304 -6.66 4.30 -10.86
N LEU A 305 -6.56 3.17 -10.16
CA LEU A 305 -6.40 1.85 -10.75
C LEU A 305 -7.67 1.44 -11.50
N GLU A 306 -8.86 1.59 -10.90
CA GLU A 306 -10.14 1.29 -11.54
C GLU A 306 -10.35 2.11 -12.83
N ALA A 307 -10.07 3.42 -12.81
CA ALA A 307 -10.16 4.27 -14.00
C ALA A 307 -9.21 3.80 -15.12
N ARG A 308 -8.01 3.34 -14.76
CA ARG A 308 -7.01 2.77 -15.67
C ARG A 308 -7.46 1.42 -16.24
N LEU A 309 -8.00 0.52 -15.42
CA LEU A 309 -8.57 -0.76 -15.89
C LEU A 309 -9.78 -0.54 -16.82
N ARG A 310 -10.70 0.37 -16.48
CA ARG A 310 -11.84 0.75 -17.34
C ARG A 310 -11.39 1.26 -18.70
N LYS A 311 -10.35 2.10 -18.73
CA LYS A 311 -9.77 2.57 -20.00
C LYS A 311 -9.26 1.40 -20.85
N MET A 312 -8.56 0.44 -20.24
CA MET A 312 -8.10 -0.76 -20.95
C MET A 312 -9.27 -1.60 -21.46
N ALA A 313 -10.30 -1.86 -20.64
CA ALA A 313 -11.48 -2.62 -21.04
C ALA A 313 -12.21 -1.96 -22.23
N GLN A 314 -12.38 -0.63 -22.23
CA GLN A 314 -12.98 0.10 -23.34
C GLN A 314 -12.17 0.00 -24.64
N MET A 315 -10.84 0.06 -24.56
CA MET A 315 -9.97 -0.13 -25.72
C MET A 315 -10.02 -1.57 -26.23
N GLN A 316 -9.98 -2.56 -25.32
CA GLN A 316 -10.01 -3.98 -25.66
C GLN A 316 -11.34 -4.37 -26.31
N ALA A 317 -12.48 -3.92 -25.78
CA ALA A 317 -13.80 -4.21 -26.33
C ALA A 317 -13.93 -3.73 -27.77
N LYS A 318 -13.51 -2.49 -28.06
CA LYS A 318 -13.49 -1.96 -29.43
C LYS A 318 -12.57 -2.79 -30.33
N LEU A 319 -11.37 -3.12 -29.86
CA LEU A 319 -10.38 -3.85 -30.65
C LEU A 319 -10.81 -5.29 -30.94
N LEU A 320 -11.48 -5.94 -29.98
CA LEU A 320 -12.13 -7.24 -30.14
C LEU A 320 -13.20 -7.21 -31.24
N ASP A 321 -14.07 -6.19 -31.24
CA ASP A 321 -15.09 -6.01 -32.28
C ASP A 321 -14.46 -5.76 -33.66
N ASP A 322 -13.46 -4.87 -33.76
CA ASP A 322 -12.72 -4.61 -34.99
C ASP A 322 -11.97 -5.87 -35.49
N THR A 323 -11.47 -6.71 -34.59
CA THR A 323 -10.81 -8.00 -34.93
C THR A 323 -11.83 -9.03 -35.44
N LYS A 324 -13.00 -9.15 -34.79
CA LYS A 324 -14.11 -10.02 -35.24
C LYS A 324 -14.61 -9.62 -36.63
N LEU A 325 -14.73 -8.32 -36.89
CA LEU A 325 -15.07 -7.79 -38.22
C LEU A 325 -13.99 -8.15 -39.26
N LEU A 326 -12.71 -8.08 -38.88
CA LEU A 326 -11.61 -8.44 -39.79
C LEU A 326 -11.56 -9.94 -40.09
N ASP A 327 -11.76 -10.83 -39.10
CA ASP A 327 -11.77 -12.28 -39.31
C ASP A 327 -12.92 -12.75 -40.21
N SER A 328 -14.07 -12.06 -40.17
CA SER A 328 -15.22 -12.37 -41.03
C SER A 328 -14.92 -12.34 -42.54
N ILE A 329 -13.79 -11.75 -42.95
CA ILE A 329 -13.34 -11.71 -44.35
C ILE A 329 -12.79 -13.09 -44.75
N PRO A 330 -13.37 -13.77 -45.76
CA PRO A 330 -12.93 -15.10 -46.20
C PRO A 330 -11.47 -15.09 -46.66
N ALA A 331 -10.73 -16.18 -46.39
CA ALA A 331 -9.31 -16.29 -46.71
C ALA A 331 -8.96 -15.98 -48.19
N SER A 332 -9.85 -16.31 -49.13
CA SER A 332 -9.69 -16.02 -50.57
C SER A 332 -9.84 -14.53 -50.94
N GLN A 333 -10.29 -13.69 -50.02
CA GLN A 333 -10.47 -12.24 -50.18
C GLN A 333 -9.48 -11.43 -49.32
N ARG A 334 -8.57 -12.10 -48.58
CA ARG A 334 -7.55 -11.45 -47.77
C ARG A 334 -6.39 -11.00 -48.67
N ASP A 335 -6.18 -9.70 -48.74
CA ASP A 335 -5.21 -9.03 -49.60
C ASP A 335 -4.26 -8.13 -48.77
N ARG A 336 -3.46 -7.29 -49.43
CA ARG A 336 -2.57 -6.36 -48.72
C ARG A 336 -3.33 -5.36 -47.81
N GLN A 337 -4.59 -5.02 -48.12
CA GLN A 337 -5.41 -4.15 -47.26
C GLN A 337 -5.95 -4.90 -46.03
N PHE A 338 -6.05 -6.23 -46.09
CA PHE A 338 -6.24 -7.06 -44.90
C PHE A 338 -5.02 -6.98 -43.96
N ASP A 339 -3.80 -7.20 -44.48
CA ASP A 339 -2.57 -7.16 -43.67
C ASP A 339 -2.34 -5.80 -43.00
N VAL A 340 -2.58 -4.70 -43.73
CA VAL A 340 -2.48 -3.35 -43.18
C VAL A 340 -3.48 -3.12 -42.04
N ARG A 341 -4.70 -3.68 -42.14
CA ARG A 341 -5.69 -3.58 -41.05
C ARG A 341 -5.29 -4.42 -39.83
N ALA A 342 -4.79 -5.64 -40.04
CA ALA A 342 -4.28 -6.46 -38.95
C ALA A 342 -3.10 -5.79 -38.22
N GLY A 343 -2.15 -5.21 -38.97
CA GLY A 343 -1.04 -4.44 -38.41
C GLY A 343 -1.48 -3.17 -37.65
N ASN A 344 -2.54 -2.49 -38.09
CA ASN A 344 -3.12 -1.37 -37.35
C ASN A 344 -3.73 -1.83 -36.02
N LEU A 345 -4.47 -2.95 -36.00
CA LEU A 345 -5.00 -3.51 -34.75
C LEU A 345 -3.88 -3.95 -33.81
N ALA A 346 -2.79 -4.53 -34.33
CA ALA A 346 -1.60 -4.85 -33.54
C ALA A 346 -0.97 -3.62 -32.87
N PHE A 347 -1.00 -2.45 -33.55
CA PHE A 347 -0.53 -1.20 -32.97
C PHE A 347 -1.46 -0.64 -31.90
N GLU A 348 -2.78 -0.76 -32.07
CA GLU A 348 -3.74 -0.40 -31.02
C GLU A 348 -3.59 -1.30 -29.79
N GLU A 349 -3.44 -2.62 -29.95
CA GLU A 349 -3.24 -3.57 -28.83
C GLU A 349 -1.99 -3.21 -28.01
N LYS A 350 -0.89 -2.84 -28.67
CA LYS A 350 0.33 -2.36 -27.98
C LYS A 350 0.12 -1.09 -27.16
N LYS A 351 -0.89 -0.26 -27.46
CA LYS A 351 -1.25 0.87 -26.58
C LYS A 351 -1.93 0.38 -25.30
N ILE A 352 -2.67 -0.72 -25.36
CA ILE A 352 -3.30 -1.35 -24.20
C ILE A 352 -2.22 -1.98 -23.32
N VAL A 353 -1.24 -2.70 -23.91
CA VAL A 353 -0.03 -3.20 -23.21
C VAL A 353 0.67 -2.08 -22.43
N MET A 354 0.90 -0.91 -23.04
CA MET A 354 1.51 0.24 -22.34
C MET A 354 0.66 0.78 -21.18
N GLU A 355 -0.67 0.65 -21.23
CA GLU A 355 -1.51 1.01 -20.08
C GLU A 355 -1.52 -0.10 -18.99
N ALA A 356 -1.27 -1.34 -19.36
CA ALA A 356 -1.10 -2.45 -18.40
C ALA A 356 0.26 -2.36 -17.68
N ASP A 357 1.35 -2.07 -18.40
CA ASP A 357 2.68 -1.81 -17.80
C ASP A 357 2.63 -0.69 -16.75
N ARG A 358 1.87 0.38 -17.03
CA ARG A 358 1.63 1.49 -16.08
C ARG A 358 0.70 1.11 -14.92
N ALA A 359 -0.18 0.13 -15.08
CA ALA A 359 -0.99 -0.41 -13.97
C ALA A 359 -0.12 -1.24 -13.02
N LEU A 360 0.77 -2.08 -13.60
CA LEU A 360 1.75 -2.87 -12.86
C LEU A 360 2.73 -2.00 -12.05
N LEU A 361 3.13 -0.84 -12.57
CA LEU A 361 3.99 0.08 -11.82
C LEU A 361 3.29 0.57 -10.54
N LEU A 362 2.04 1.04 -10.63
CA LEU A 362 1.27 1.50 -9.47
C LEU A 362 1.07 0.38 -8.43
N LEU A 363 0.71 -0.82 -8.88
CA LEU A 363 0.53 -1.99 -8.00
C LEU A 363 1.82 -2.46 -7.31
N ARG A 364 2.99 -2.20 -7.91
CA ARG A 364 4.31 -2.51 -7.30
C ARG A 364 4.81 -1.43 -6.35
N GLU A 365 4.50 -0.16 -6.62
CA GLU A 365 4.81 0.95 -5.72
C GLU A 365 4.06 0.84 -4.38
N GLU A 366 2.89 0.20 -4.39
CA GLU A 366 2.05 -0.01 -3.21
C GLU A 366 2.50 -1.20 -2.34
N GLY A 367 3.06 -2.25 -2.95
CA GLY A 367 3.71 -3.39 -2.26
C GLY A 367 2.81 -4.31 -1.42
N SER A 368 1.51 -4.02 -1.28
CA SER A 368 0.63 -4.69 -0.29
C SER A 368 -0.05 -5.97 -0.79
N SER A 369 -0.26 -6.09 -2.10
CA SER A 369 -1.09 -7.11 -2.73
C SER A 369 -0.27 -8.07 -3.58
N VAL A 370 -0.48 -9.38 -3.44
CA VAL A 370 0.31 -10.41 -4.14
C VAL A 370 -0.42 -10.92 -5.37
N ALA A 371 -1.75 -11.08 -5.30
CA ALA A 371 -2.54 -11.65 -6.39
C ALA A 371 -2.83 -10.63 -7.52
N PHE A 372 -3.09 -9.36 -7.19
CA PHE A 372 -3.43 -8.32 -8.18
C PHE A 372 -2.31 -8.07 -9.21
N PRO A 373 -1.03 -7.89 -8.82
CA PRO A 373 0.06 -7.70 -9.78
C PRO A 373 0.20 -8.86 -10.76
N GLU A 374 0.04 -10.12 -10.30
CA GLU A 374 0.10 -11.29 -11.18
C GLU A 374 -1.04 -11.28 -12.22
N VAL A 375 -2.29 -11.01 -11.80
CA VAL A 375 -3.44 -10.97 -12.73
C VAL A 375 -3.19 -9.95 -13.84
N VAL A 376 -2.72 -8.75 -13.49
CA VAL A 376 -2.42 -7.70 -14.47
C VAL A 376 -1.22 -8.08 -15.36
N ALA A 377 -0.22 -8.80 -14.83
CA ALA A 377 0.92 -9.27 -15.61
C ALA A 377 0.51 -10.32 -16.65
N GLN A 378 -0.32 -11.30 -16.26
CA GLN A 378 -0.88 -12.30 -17.18
C GLN A 378 -1.72 -11.66 -18.28
N ILE A 379 -2.59 -10.69 -17.93
CA ILE A 379 -3.38 -9.91 -18.90
C ILE A 379 -2.46 -9.15 -19.88
N ARG A 380 -1.40 -8.53 -19.36
CA ARG A 380 -0.43 -7.76 -20.14
C ARG A 380 0.32 -8.65 -21.14
N ASP A 381 0.68 -9.86 -20.76
CA ASP A 381 1.36 -10.83 -21.63
C ASP A 381 0.41 -11.46 -22.66
N ASP A 382 -0.87 -11.64 -22.32
CA ASP A 382 -1.91 -11.99 -23.30
C ASP A 382 -2.09 -10.90 -24.36
N MET A 383 -2.13 -9.62 -23.96
CA MET A 383 -2.21 -8.49 -24.88
C MET A 383 -1.00 -8.42 -25.83
N ASP A 384 0.23 -8.64 -25.33
CA ASP A 384 1.40 -8.68 -26.22
C ASP A 384 1.34 -9.88 -27.18
N ARG A 385 0.86 -11.04 -26.72
CA ARG A 385 0.62 -12.22 -27.56
C ARG A 385 -0.42 -11.95 -28.65
N VAL A 386 -1.51 -11.25 -28.34
CA VAL A 386 -2.50 -10.77 -29.33
C VAL A 386 -1.83 -9.82 -30.33
N ALA A 387 -1.05 -8.85 -29.87
CA ALA A 387 -0.33 -7.92 -30.75
C ALA A 387 0.64 -8.63 -31.69
N GLN A 388 1.36 -9.64 -31.22
CA GLN A 388 2.23 -10.48 -32.05
C GLN A 388 1.43 -11.26 -33.11
N ARG A 389 0.29 -11.87 -32.73
CA ARG A 389 -0.59 -12.60 -33.67
C ARG A 389 -1.19 -11.69 -34.75
N LEU A 390 -1.70 -10.51 -34.36
CA LEU A 390 -2.22 -9.49 -35.26
C LEU A 390 -1.13 -8.94 -36.21
N THR A 391 0.11 -8.78 -35.73
CA THR A 391 1.26 -8.41 -36.57
C THR A 391 1.52 -9.45 -37.67
N GLY A 392 1.29 -10.74 -37.37
CA GLY A 392 1.38 -11.85 -38.32
C GLY A 392 0.09 -12.13 -39.11
N SER A 393 -0.86 -11.20 -39.16
CA SER A 393 -2.17 -11.35 -39.82
C SER A 393 -3.02 -12.54 -39.30
N LYS A 394 -2.70 -13.09 -38.12
CA LYS A 394 -3.47 -14.15 -37.45
C LYS A 394 -4.60 -13.53 -36.63
N VAL A 395 -5.79 -13.45 -37.22
CA VAL A 395 -7.03 -12.89 -36.61
C VAL A 395 -8.06 -13.96 -36.22
N ASP A 396 -7.66 -15.23 -36.27
CA ASP A 396 -8.54 -16.40 -36.08
C ASP A 396 -9.18 -16.51 -34.69
N ALA A 397 -9.99 -17.56 -34.50
CA ALA A 397 -10.67 -17.87 -33.24
C ALA A 397 -9.74 -18.00 -32.01
N VAL A 398 -8.43 -18.23 -32.19
CA VAL A 398 -7.45 -18.20 -31.09
C VAL A 398 -7.17 -16.76 -30.70
N THR A 399 -6.90 -15.87 -31.65
CA THR A 399 -6.67 -14.43 -31.38
C THR A 399 -7.91 -13.79 -30.74
N VAL A 400 -9.09 -14.02 -31.32
CA VAL A 400 -10.37 -13.53 -30.78
C VAL A 400 -10.64 -14.11 -29.38
N GLY A 401 -10.35 -15.39 -29.17
CA GLY A 401 -10.54 -16.04 -27.87
C GLY A 401 -9.67 -15.45 -26.76
N ILE A 402 -8.41 -15.13 -27.05
CA ILE A 402 -7.52 -14.46 -26.09
C ILE A 402 -8.02 -13.03 -25.79
N GLN A 403 -8.49 -12.29 -26.80
CA GLN A 403 -9.07 -10.95 -26.60
C GLN A 403 -10.34 -10.97 -25.73
N GLU A 404 -11.19 -12.00 -25.86
CA GLU A 404 -12.34 -12.22 -24.97
C GLU A 404 -11.90 -12.55 -23.54
N ASP A 405 -10.91 -13.43 -23.38
CA ASP A 405 -10.35 -13.82 -22.09
C ASP A 405 -9.69 -12.61 -21.37
N ILE A 406 -9.02 -11.71 -22.11
CA ILE A 406 -8.49 -10.43 -21.61
C ILE A 406 -9.62 -9.50 -21.15
N LEU A 407 -10.66 -9.30 -21.96
CA LEU A 407 -11.75 -8.37 -21.65
C LEU A 407 -12.49 -8.78 -20.38
N ALA A 408 -12.85 -10.07 -20.27
CA ALA A 408 -13.46 -10.64 -19.07
C ALA A 408 -12.57 -10.41 -17.82
N ALA A 409 -11.25 -10.58 -17.96
CA ALA A 409 -10.31 -10.35 -16.86
C ALA A 409 -10.29 -8.91 -16.36
N LEU A 410 -10.34 -7.94 -17.28
CA LEU A 410 -10.41 -6.52 -16.94
C LEU A 410 -11.72 -6.18 -16.22
N GLU A 411 -12.85 -6.72 -16.69
CA GLU A 411 -14.17 -6.54 -16.07
C GLU A 411 -14.24 -7.15 -14.65
N GLU A 412 -13.71 -8.36 -14.46
CA GLU A 412 -13.66 -9.02 -13.15
C GLU A 412 -12.78 -8.25 -12.15
N MET A 413 -11.63 -7.72 -12.58
CA MET A 413 -10.80 -6.86 -11.73
C MET A 413 -11.48 -5.53 -11.40
N ILE A 414 -12.17 -4.90 -12.35
CA ILE A 414 -12.96 -3.67 -12.10
C ILE A 414 -14.02 -3.95 -11.03
N ALA A 415 -14.75 -5.07 -11.13
CA ALA A 415 -15.74 -5.47 -10.14
C ALA A 415 -15.13 -5.73 -8.75
N ALA A 416 -13.92 -6.29 -8.69
CA ALA A 416 -13.18 -6.48 -7.45
C ALA A 416 -12.77 -5.15 -6.79
N LEU A 417 -12.20 -4.21 -7.56
CA LEU A 417 -11.84 -2.87 -7.05
C LEU A 417 -13.06 -2.05 -6.61
N GLN A 418 -14.16 -2.11 -7.37
CA GLN A 418 -15.43 -1.50 -6.97
C GLN A 418 -15.97 -2.08 -5.66
N LYS A 419 -15.73 -3.37 -5.38
CA LYS A 419 -16.12 -3.96 -4.10
C LYS A 419 -15.22 -3.41 -2.98
N ALA A 420 -13.90 -3.43 -3.16
CA ALA A 420 -12.94 -2.89 -2.19
C ALA A 420 -13.24 -1.43 -1.81
N GLN A 421 -13.54 -0.56 -2.79
CA GLN A 421 -13.97 0.83 -2.54
C GLN A 421 -15.24 0.90 -1.66
N ARG A 422 -16.25 0.08 -1.97
CA ARG A 422 -17.51 0.03 -1.20
C ARG A 422 -17.33 -0.54 0.20
N ASP A 423 -16.45 -1.52 0.38
CA ASP A 423 -16.14 -2.09 1.69
C ASP A 423 -15.39 -1.08 2.56
N LEU A 424 -14.40 -0.38 1.99
CA LEU A 424 -13.67 0.72 2.63
C LEU A 424 -14.62 1.86 3.06
N GLU A 425 -15.55 2.26 2.20
CA GLU A 425 -16.57 3.28 2.54
C GLU A 425 -17.51 2.82 3.67
N GLN A 426 -17.88 1.54 3.72
CA GLN A 426 -18.67 0.97 4.82
C GLN A 426 -17.90 0.95 6.15
N GLN A 427 -16.60 0.61 6.11
CA GLN A 427 -15.75 0.64 7.32
C GLN A 427 -15.68 2.07 7.90
N ARG A 428 -15.49 3.08 7.04
CA ARG A 428 -15.49 4.51 7.44
C ARG A 428 -16.81 4.95 8.07
N GLN A 429 -17.95 4.42 7.61
CA GLN A 429 -19.26 4.75 8.18
C GLN A 429 -19.53 4.08 9.55
N GLN A 430 -18.79 3.02 9.90
CA GLN A 430 -18.97 2.29 11.17
C GLN A 430 -18.07 2.76 12.32
N GLU A 431 -17.10 3.65 12.08
CA GLU A 431 -16.06 4.03 13.05
C GLU A 431 -16.48 5.07 14.13
N GLN A 432 -17.76 5.12 14.55
CA GLN A 432 -18.14 5.85 15.78
C GLN A 432 -17.94 4.95 17.03
N PRO A 433 -17.18 5.39 18.06
CA PRO A 433 -16.63 4.49 19.09
C PRO A 433 -17.49 4.39 20.38
N PRO A 434 -17.15 3.53 21.37
CA PRO A 434 -16.04 2.54 21.40
C PRO A 434 -16.46 1.11 21.82
N ASN A 435 -15.69 0.09 21.37
CA ASN A 435 -15.31 -0.99 22.30
C ASN A 435 -13.98 -1.70 21.94
N GLY A 436 -12.89 -1.27 22.56
CA GLY A 436 -12.03 -2.15 23.37
C GLY A 436 -11.21 -3.30 22.76
N GLN A 437 -11.22 -3.60 21.46
CA GLN A 437 -10.33 -4.63 20.89
C GLN A 437 -9.01 -4.04 20.35
N PRO A 438 -7.85 -4.65 20.67
CA PRO A 438 -6.57 -4.28 20.07
C PRO A 438 -6.55 -4.77 18.62
N GLY A 439 -6.99 -3.91 17.70
CA GLY A 439 -6.83 -4.13 16.27
C GLY A 439 -5.36 -4.30 15.90
N GLN A 440 -5.10 -5.14 14.89
CA GLN A 440 -3.78 -5.28 14.28
C GLN A 440 -3.22 -3.89 13.92
N SER A 441 -1.90 -3.71 14.07
CA SER A 441 -1.20 -2.47 13.73
C SER A 441 -1.66 -1.96 12.35
N PRO A 442 -2.37 -0.81 12.23
CA PRO A 442 -3.01 -0.40 10.97
C PRO A 442 -2.04 0.09 9.87
N GLY A 443 -0.79 -0.36 9.88
CA GLY A 443 0.25 0.02 8.92
C GLY A 443 0.15 -0.74 7.59
N ASP A 444 -0.25 -2.02 7.66
CA ASP A 444 -0.10 -2.98 6.56
C ASP A 444 -1.47 -3.53 6.08
N GLN A 445 -2.49 -2.68 6.00
CA GLN A 445 -3.76 -3.08 5.37
C GLN A 445 -3.58 -3.13 3.84
N PRO A 446 -3.82 -4.28 3.19
CA PRO A 446 -3.68 -4.38 1.74
C PRO A 446 -4.78 -3.61 1.01
N LEU A 447 -4.50 -3.16 -0.22
CA LEU A 447 -5.48 -2.46 -1.09
C LEU A 447 -6.81 -3.21 -1.19
N VAL A 448 -6.72 -4.54 -1.14
CA VAL A 448 -7.84 -5.46 -1.30
C VAL A 448 -7.71 -6.62 -0.30
N GLU A 449 -8.83 -6.97 0.35
CA GLU A 449 -8.90 -8.05 1.33
C GLU A 449 -8.42 -9.40 0.77
N GLN A 450 -7.81 -10.23 1.62
CA GLN A 450 -7.40 -11.61 1.29
C GLN A 450 -8.54 -12.46 0.68
N ILE A 451 -9.79 -12.23 1.09
CA ILE A 451 -10.97 -12.92 0.53
C ILE A 451 -11.19 -12.54 -0.95
N ALA A 452 -10.86 -11.32 -1.35
CA ALA A 452 -10.93 -10.86 -2.73
C ALA A 452 -9.69 -11.29 -3.55
N GLU A 453 -8.50 -11.40 -2.95
CA GLU A 453 -7.37 -12.09 -3.58
C GLU A 453 -7.69 -13.57 -3.89
N LEU A 454 -8.24 -14.31 -2.94
CA LEU A 454 -8.67 -15.70 -3.15
C LEU A 454 -9.77 -15.83 -4.22
N LYS A 455 -10.66 -14.84 -4.35
CA LYS A 455 -11.64 -14.79 -5.44
C LYS A 455 -10.98 -14.56 -6.80
N LEU A 456 -9.99 -13.66 -6.89
CA LEU A 456 -9.20 -13.48 -8.12
C LEU A 456 -8.45 -14.76 -8.50
N ILE A 457 -7.86 -15.47 -7.53
CA ILE A 457 -7.20 -16.76 -7.77
C ILE A 457 -8.19 -17.78 -8.36
N ARG A 458 -9.38 -17.94 -7.76
CA ARG A 458 -10.43 -18.81 -8.29
C ARG A 458 -10.90 -18.38 -9.69
N THR A 459 -10.99 -17.09 -9.96
CA THR A 459 -11.29 -16.54 -11.30
C THR A 459 -10.19 -16.92 -12.30
N MET A 460 -8.91 -16.82 -11.93
CA MET A 460 -7.78 -17.28 -12.75
C MET A 460 -7.86 -18.78 -13.05
N GLU A 461 -8.12 -19.64 -12.06
CA GLU A 461 -8.32 -21.09 -12.27
C GLU A 461 -9.45 -21.37 -13.27
N THR A 462 -10.58 -20.67 -13.10
CA THR A 462 -11.76 -20.82 -13.94
C THR A 462 -11.46 -20.43 -15.39
N ARG A 463 -10.67 -19.37 -15.61
CA ARG A 463 -10.25 -18.95 -16.95
C ARG A 463 -9.25 -19.93 -17.56
N ILE A 464 -8.21 -20.35 -16.82
CA ILE A 464 -7.24 -21.37 -17.29
C ILE A 464 -7.98 -22.64 -17.74
N LEU A 465 -8.97 -23.09 -16.99
CA LEU A 465 -9.82 -24.23 -17.37
C LEU A 465 -10.63 -23.95 -18.64
N ALA A 466 -11.29 -22.80 -18.75
CA ALA A 466 -12.09 -22.42 -19.91
C ALA A 466 -11.23 -22.30 -21.19
N THR A 467 -10.09 -21.63 -21.13
CA THR A 467 -9.14 -21.50 -22.26
C THR A 467 -8.54 -22.86 -22.64
N THR A 468 -8.25 -23.73 -21.67
CA THR A 468 -7.83 -25.12 -21.94
C THR A 468 -8.89 -25.90 -22.72
N GLN A 469 -10.17 -25.78 -22.33
CA GLN A 469 -11.29 -26.39 -23.04
C GLN A 469 -11.48 -25.80 -24.44
N ARG A 470 -11.30 -24.47 -24.59
CA ARG A 470 -11.34 -23.75 -25.87
C ARG A 470 -10.27 -24.29 -26.83
N TYR A 471 -9.02 -24.40 -26.39
CA TYR A 471 -7.91 -24.93 -27.21
C TYR A 471 -8.08 -26.41 -27.54
N ARG A 472 -8.58 -27.22 -26.61
CA ARG A 472 -8.93 -28.63 -26.91
C ARG A 472 -9.95 -28.72 -28.04
N LYS A 473 -11.03 -27.91 -27.98
CA LYS A 473 -12.04 -27.90 -29.04
C LYS A 473 -11.46 -27.48 -30.39
N ILE A 474 -10.61 -26.45 -30.42
CA ILE A 474 -9.94 -26.01 -31.67
C ILE A 474 -9.06 -27.13 -32.25
N LEU A 475 -8.37 -27.90 -31.40
CA LEU A 475 -7.58 -29.06 -31.83
C LEU A 475 -8.48 -30.19 -32.38
N ASP A 476 -9.59 -30.49 -31.71
CA ASP A 476 -10.58 -31.50 -32.14
C ASP A 476 -11.26 -31.10 -33.48
N ASP A 477 -11.52 -29.79 -33.69
CA ASP A 477 -12.11 -29.19 -34.91
C ASP A 477 -11.07 -28.98 -36.06
N ALA A 478 -9.98 -29.77 -36.08
CA ALA A 478 -8.88 -29.75 -37.06
C ALA A 478 -7.91 -28.55 -37.03
N GLY A 479 -7.69 -27.94 -35.87
CA GLY A 479 -6.64 -26.94 -35.64
C GLY A 479 -5.22 -27.53 -35.65
N ASP A 480 -4.23 -26.69 -35.97
CA ASP A 480 -2.82 -27.10 -35.99
C ASP A 480 -2.25 -27.20 -34.57
N ALA A 481 -1.86 -28.41 -34.18
CA ALA A 481 -1.23 -28.71 -32.89
C ALA A 481 0.08 -27.93 -32.66
N ALA A 482 0.83 -27.60 -33.72
CA ALA A 482 2.09 -26.86 -33.60
C ALA A 482 1.86 -25.41 -33.15
N ASP A 483 0.78 -24.78 -33.62
CA ASP A 483 0.40 -23.40 -33.29
C ASP A 483 -0.24 -23.29 -31.88
N LEU A 484 -0.89 -24.36 -31.41
CA LEU A 484 -1.51 -24.45 -30.07
C LEU A 484 -0.54 -24.87 -28.95
N LEU A 485 0.48 -25.68 -29.25
CA LEU A 485 1.47 -26.17 -28.28
C LEU A 485 2.10 -25.08 -27.38
N PRO A 486 2.57 -23.92 -27.90
CA PRO A 486 3.11 -22.87 -27.02
C PRO A 486 2.04 -22.23 -26.12
N LEU A 487 0.76 -22.23 -26.51
CA LEU A 487 -0.34 -21.66 -25.72
C LEU A 487 -0.73 -22.60 -24.58
N VAL A 488 -0.71 -23.92 -24.81
CA VAL A 488 -0.99 -24.91 -23.76
C VAL A 488 0.13 -24.97 -22.72
N ARG A 489 1.40 -24.77 -23.13
CA ARG A 489 2.53 -24.63 -22.19
C ARG A 489 2.39 -23.40 -21.30
N ASP A 490 2.04 -22.26 -21.89
CA ASP A 490 1.78 -21.00 -21.18
C ASP A 490 0.68 -21.17 -20.11
N LEU A 491 -0.44 -21.83 -20.44
CA LEU A 491 -1.49 -22.16 -19.46
C LEU A 491 -0.99 -23.06 -18.32
N ALA A 492 -0.12 -24.03 -18.59
CA ALA A 492 0.45 -24.91 -17.57
C ALA A 492 1.43 -24.15 -16.65
N GLU A 493 2.22 -23.22 -17.20
CA GLU A 493 3.09 -22.33 -16.43
C GLU A 493 2.27 -21.40 -15.52
N ARG A 494 1.18 -20.79 -16.03
CA ARG A 494 0.25 -19.99 -15.22
C ARG A 494 -0.38 -20.79 -14.09
N GLN A 495 -0.80 -22.02 -14.34
CA GLN A 495 -1.35 -22.88 -13.28
C GLN A 495 -0.28 -23.20 -12.21
N GLY A 496 0.98 -23.36 -12.61
CA GLY A 496 2.12 -23.47 -11.70
C GLY A 496 2.44 -22.20 -10.91
N ASN A 497 2.33 -21.02 -11.52
CA ASN A 497 2.45 -19.72 -10.83
C ASN A 497 1.34 -19.53 -9.80
N LEU A 498 0.10 -19.80 -10.21
CA LEU A 498 -1.07 -19.66 -9.37
C LEU A 498 -1.01 -20.57 -8.14
N TYR A 499 -0.56 -21.81 -8.30
CA TYR A 499 -0.29 -22.72 -7.19
C TYR A 499 0.77 -22.17 -6.22
N ARG A 500 1.84 -21.56 -6.74
CA ARG A 500 2.86 -20.90 -5.91
C ARG A 500 2.27 -19.73 -5.12
N ILE A 501 1.60 -18.79 -5.78
CA ILE A 501 0.96 -17.63 -5.13
C ILE A 501 -0.04 -18.07 -4.07
N THR A 502 -0.90 -19.06 -4.37
CA THR A 502 -1.87 -19.59 -3.41
C THR A 502 -1.19 -20.20 -2.18
N ARG A 503 -0.09 -20.96 -2.39
CA ARG A 503 0.72 -21.50 -1.30
C ARG A 503 1.40 -20.40 -0.49
N ASP A 504 1.92 -19.36 -1.14
CA ASP A 504 2.72 -18.31 -0.51
C ASP A 504 1.82 -17.37 0.33
N ILE A 505 0.59 -17.09 -0.12
CA ILE A 505 -0.50 -16.49 0.67
C ILE A 505 -0.81 -17.33 1.93
N VAL A 506 -1.00 -18.64 1.77
CA VAL A 506 -1.27 -19.55 2.91
C VAL A 506 -0.08 -19.63 3.88
N GLN A 507 1.15 -19.45 3.40
CA GLN A 507 2.37 -19.45 4.20
C GLN A 507 2.75 -18.08 4.77
N GLN A 508 1.96 -17.03 4.52
CA GLN A 508 2.23 -15.64 4.90
C GLN A 508 3.63 -15.14 4.46
N ARG A 509 4.09 -15.62 3.30
CA ARG A 509 5.38 -15.23 2.71
C ARG A 509 5.17 -14.13 1.67
N ASN A 510 5.06 -12.90 2.16
CA ASN A 510 5.04 -11.69 1.34
C ASN A 510 6.47 -11.13 1.16
N GLU A 511 7.38 -11.96 0.61
CA GLU A 511 8.78 -11.61 0.29
C GLU A 511 9.13 -11.93 -1.17
#